data_AF-A0A285JPN4-F1
#
_entry.id   AF-A0A285JPN4-F1
#
_cell.length_a   1.000
_cell.length_b   1.000
_cell.length_c   1.000
_cell.angle_alpha   90.00
_cell.angle_beta   90.00
_cell.angle_gamma   90.00
#
_symmetry.space_group_name_H-M   'P 1'
#
loop_
_entity.id
_entity.type
_entity.pdbx_description
1 polymer ?
#
loop_
_entity_poly.entity_id
_entity_poly.type
_entity_poly.pdbx_seq_one_letter_code
_entity_poly.pdbx_strand_id
1 'polypeptide(L)'
;MTTCQRELIALSKVNQRSYAQKKAEFDLLLSRASVYTSVRDEIGAETKDTMDALYKFKTQKLCSDIEIAVRQSLISTGESIK
;
A
#
# COMPACT_ATOMS: atom_id res chain seq x y z
N MET A 1 10.06 1.10 4.12
CA MET A 1 9.21 0.46 3.09
C MET A 1 9.26 -1.07 3.10
N THR A 2 10.37 -1.70 3.52
CA THR A 2 10.52 -3.17 3.56
C THR A 2 9.51 -3.90 4.46
N THR A 3 8.93 -3.23 5.47
CA THR A 3 7.87 -3.81 6.31
C THR A 3 6.57 -4.01 5.53
N CYS A 4 6.12 -3.01 4.77
CA CYS A 4 4.88 -3.06 4.00
C CYS A 4 4.83 -4.21 2.97
N GLN A 5 5.93 -4.44 2.25
CA GLN A 5 6.03 -5.58 1.32
C GLN A 5 6.03 -6.92 2.06
N ARG A 6 6.71 -7.03 3.21
CA ARG A 6 6.69 -8.24 4.04
C ARG A 6 5.28 -8.54 4.55
N GLU A 7 4.56 -7.53 5.02
CA GLU A 7 3.16 -7.67 5.46
C GLU A 7 2.23 -8.07 4.31
N LEU A 8 2.43 -7.53 3.11
CA LEU A 8 1.66 -7.94 1.93
C LEU A 8 1.91 -9.42 1.56
N ILE A 9 3.16 -9.90 1.69
CA ILE A 9 3.49 -11.32 1.51
C ILE A 9 2.88 -12.18 2.64
N ALA A 10 2.85 -11.68 3.88
CA ALA A 10 2.17 -12.38 4.96
C ALA A 10 0.67 -12.49 4.70
N LEU A 11 0.05 -11.41 4.22
CA LEU A 11 -1.38 -11.35 3.89
C LEU A 11 -1.76 -12.40 2.83
N SER A 12 -0.89 -12.66 1.84
CA SER A 12 -1.15 -13.67 0.81
C SER A 12 -1.24 -15.10 1.37
N LYS A 13 -0.68 -15.35 2.55
CA LYS A 13 -0.71 -16.68 3.19
C LYS A 13 -1.93 -16.88 4.08
N VAL A 14 -2.48 -15.80 4.63
CA VAL A 14 -3.56 -15.86 5.63
C VAL A 14 -4.91 -15.40 5.10
N ASN A 15 -4.93 -14.56 4.06
CA ASN A 15 -6.17 -14.04 3.48
C ASN A 15 -5.96 -13.62 2.01
N GLN A 16 -6.15 -14.58 1.10
CA GLN A 16 -5.93 -14.37 -0.33
C GLN A 16 -6.81 -13.26 -0.94
N ARG A 17 -8.05 -13.09 -0.44
CA ARG A 17 -8.96 -12.05 -0.93
C ARG A 17 -8.47 -10.66 -0.55
N SER A 18 -8.13 -10.45 0.72
CA SER A 18 -7.57 -9.17 1.19
C SER A 18 -6.22 -8.86 0.52
N TYR A 19 -5.39 -9.89 0.31
CA TYR A 19 -4.16 -9.75 -0.46
C TYR A 19 -4.41 -9.25 -1.88
N ALA A 20 -5.30 -9.90 -2.64
CA ALA A 20 -5.59 -9.52 -4.02
C ALA A 20 -6.06 -8.06 -4.12
N GLN A 21 -6.93 -7.63 -3.20
CA GLN A 21 -7.39 -6.26 -3.13
C GLN A 21 -6.23 -5.27 -2.85
N LYS A 22 -5.42 -5.54 -1.80
CA LYS A 22 -4.33 -4.63 -1.43
C LYS A 22 -3.19 -4.61 -2.45
N LYS A 23 -2.93 -5.72 -3.13
CA LYS A 23 -1.97 -5.78 -4.24
C LYS A 23 -2.43 -4.93 -5.42
N ALA A 24 -3.71 -5.00 -5.79
CA ALA A 24 -4.27 -4.16 -6.85
C ALA A 24 -4.21 -2.65 -6.49
N GLU A 25 -4.52 -2.29 -5.24
CA GLU A 25 -4.37 -0.91 -4.75
C GLU A 25 -2.90 -0.43 -4.83
N PHE A 26 -1.95 -1.30 -4.47
CA PHE A 26 -0.51 -1.02 -4.54
C PHE A 26 -0.03 -0.81 -5.98
N ASP A 27 -0.40 -1.72 -6.89
CA ASP A 27 0.00 -1.65 -8.29
C ASP A 27 -0.56 -0.40 -8.98
N LEU A 28 -1.80 -0.04 -8.67
CA LEU A 28 -2.42 1.18 -9.16
C LEU A 28 -1.71 2.44 -8.64
N LEU A 29 -1.32 2.46 -7.36
CA LEU A 29 -0.57 3.57 -6.79
C LEU A 29 0.78 3.73 -7.49
N LEU A 30 1.50 2.62 -7.72
CA LEU A 30 2.79 2.62 -8.40
C LEU A 30 2.68 3.10 -9.85
N SER A 31 1.67 2.61 -10.59
CA SER A 31 1.40 3.05 -11.96
C SER A 31 1.17 4.57 -12.04
N ARG A 32 0.37 5.13 -11.13
CA ARG A 32 0.11 6.58 -11.08
C ARG A 32 1.35 7.38 -10.67
N ALA A 33 2.10 6.88 -9.68
CA ALA A 33 3.34 7.49 -9.23
C ALA A 33 4.41 7.51 -10.34
N SER A 34 4.42 6.50 -11.21
CA SER A 34 5.32 6.46 -12.38
C SER A 34 5.01 7.58 -13.37
N VAL A 35 3.73 7.84 -13.66
CA VAL A 35 3.32 8.95 -14.55
C VAL A 35 3.70 10.30 -13.94
N TYR A 36 3.50 10.47 -12.63
CA TYR A 36 3.94 11.68 -11.95
C TYR A 36 5.47 11.84 -12.02
N THR A 37 6.21 10.76 -11.76
CA THR A 37 7.68 10.77 -11.78
C THR A 37 8.22 11.14 -13.16
N SER A 38 7.57 10.69 -14.25
CA SER A 38 8.03 11.02 -15.61
C SER A 38 7.89 12.49 -15.99
N VAL A 39 7.03 13.26 -15.31
CA VAL A 39 6.84 14.70 -15.58
C VAL A 39 7.33 15.59 -14.43
N ARG A 40 7.81 14.99 -13.33
CA ARG A 40 8.13 15.69 -12.07
C ARG A 40 9.16 16.80 -12.22
N ASP A 41 10.07 16.67 -13.17
CA ASP A 41 11.13 17.66 -13.41
C ASP A 41 10.74 18.69 -14.49
N GLU A 42 9.56 18.55 -15.11
CA GLU A 42 9.00 19.48 -16.10
C GLU A 42 7.94 20.44 -15.50
N ILE A 43 7.53 20.20 -14.25
CA ILE A 43 6.49 20.97 -13.55
C ILE A 43 7.07 21.95 -12.53
N GLY A 44 6.28 22.94 -12.13
CA GLY A 44 6.65 23.93 -11.12
C GLY A 44 6.89 23.34 -9.73
N ALA A 45 7.73 24.01 -8.94
CA ALA A 45 8.15 23.56 -7.60
C ALA A 45 6.98 23.34 -6.63
N GLU A 46 5.98 24.23 -6.62
CA GLU A 46 4.81 24.08 -5.75
C GLU A 46 3.98 22.82 -6.09
N THR A 47 3.81 22.53 -7.39
CA THR A 47 3.12 21.31 -7.84
C THR A 47 3.90 20.06 -7.44
N LYS A 48 5.23 20.11 -7.58
CA LYS A 48 6.14 19.03 -7.18
C LYS A 48 6.04 18.73 -5.68
N ASP A 49 6.12 19.76 -4.84
CA ASP A 49 6.03 19.60 -3.39
C ASP A 49 4.68 19.02 -2.96
N THR A 50 3.59 19.51 -3.57
CA THR A 50 2.23 19.02 -3.30
C THR A 50 2.07 17.55 -3.70
N MET A 51 2.57 17.17 -4.87
CA MET A 51 2.47 15.79 -5.38
C MET A 51 3.38 14.83 -4.63
N ASP A 52 4.60 15.25 -4.27
CA ASP A 52 5.49 14.46 -3.42
C ASP A 52 4.83 14.17 -2.06
N ALA A 53 4.21 15.17 -1.44
CA ALA A 53 3.46 15.00 -0.20
C ALA A 53 2.28 14.03 -0.35
N LEU A 54 1.52 14.16 -1.45
CA LEU A 54 0.38 13.28 -1.75
C LEU A 54 0.82 11.81 -1.89
N TYR A 55 1.83 11.53 -2.71
CA TYR A 55 2.29 10.16 -2.95
C TYR A 55 2.94 9.55 -1.71
N LYS A 56 3.67 10.35 -0.92
CA LYS A 56 4.19 9.92 0.38
C LYS A 56 3.05 9.51 1.31
N PHE A 57 2.03 10.36 1.47
CA PHE A 57 0.88 10.07 2.31
C PHE A 57 0.12 8.82 1.84
N LYS A 58 -0.22 8.74 0.55
CA LYS A 58 -0.96 7.59 0.00
C LYS A 58 -0.21 6.28 0.22
N THR A 59 1.10 6.30 0.08
CA THR A 59 1.93 5.11 0.30
C THR A 59 1.94 4.70 1.77
N GLN A 60 2.12 5.65 2.69
CA GLN A 60 2.07 5.39 4.12
C GLN A 60 0.70 4.85 4.56
N LYS A 61 -0.38 5.45 4.05
CA LYS A 61 -1.75 4.99 4.31
C LYS A 61 -1.95 3.56 3.83
N LEU A 62 -1.59 3.24 2.59
CA LEU A 62 -1.76 1.90 2.05
C LEU A 62 -0.99 0.86 2.86
N CYS A 63 0.22 1.19 3.30
CA CYS A 63 1.00 0.28 4.15
C CYS A 63 0.35 0.05 5.51
N SER A 64 -0.20 1.10 6.15
CA SER A 64 -0.99 0.96 7.37
C SER A 64 -2.23 0.09 7.16
N ASP A 65 -2.94 0.28 6.04
CA ASP A 65 -4.12 -0.52 5.70
C ASP A 65 -3.76 -2.01 5.52
N ILE A 66 -2.58 -2.32 4.96
CA ILE A 66 -2.07 -3.69 4.82
C ILE A 66 -1.76 -4.29 6.21
N GLU A 67 -1.06 -3.55 7.07
CA GLU A 67 -0.74 -3.99 8.45
C GLU A 67 -2.02 -4.28 9.26
N ILE A 68 -3.06 -3.46 9.11
CA ILE A 68 -4.37 -3.70 9.72
C ILE A 68 -5.01 -4.98 9.15
N ALA A 69 -5.00 -5.15 7.83
CA ALA A 69 -5.59 -6.33 7.19
C ALA A 69 -4.91 -7.64 7.62
N VAL A 70 -3.58 -7.63 7.78
CA VAL A 70 -2.83 -8.78 8.31
C VAL A 70 -3.26 -9.07 9.75
N ARG A 71 -3.23 -8.07 10.64
CA ARG A 71 -3.64 -8.26 12.05
C ARG A 71 -5.05 -8.82 12.17
N GLN A 72 -6.01 -8.25 11.45
CA GLN A 72 -7.40 -8.71 11.48
C GLN A 72 -7.55 -10.15 10.95
N SER A 73 -6.83 -10.49 9.88
CA SER A 73 -6.84 -11.86 9.34
C SER A 73 -6.25 -12.87 10.31
N LEU A 74 -5.17 -12.51 11.02
CA LEU A 74 -4.56 -13.35 12.05
C LEU A 74 -5.47 -13.52 13.27
N ILE A 75 -6.10 -12.44 13.75
CA ILE A 75 -7.07 -12.50 14.86
C ILE A 75 -8.22 -13.44 14.50
N SER A 76 -8.86 -13.24 13.33
CA SER A 76 -9.96 -14.09 12.88
C SER A 76 -9.55 -15.56 12.74
N THR A 77 -8.31 -15.83 12.29
CA THR A 77 -7.77 -17.19 12.24
C THR A 77 -7.63 -17.77 13.65
N GLY A 78 -7.10 -17.02 14.60
CA GLY A 78 -6.95 -17.45 15.99
C GLY A 78 -8.29 -17.71 16.70
N GLU A 79 -9.27 -16.84 16.51
CA GLU A 79 -10.63 -16.98 17.08
C GLU A 79 -11.40 -18.17 16.50
N SER A 80 -11.02 -18.66 15.32
CA SER A 80 -11.64 -19.84 14.71
C SER A 80 -11.20 -21.18 15.33
N ILE A 81 -10.18 -21.16 16.19
CA ILE A 81 -9.69 -22.34 16.92
C ILE A 81 -10.60 -22.56 18.14
N LYS A 82 -11.30 -23.70 18.16
CA LYS A 82 -12.16 -24.15 19.27
C LYS A 82 -11.36 -24.83 20.38
#